data_AF-A0A1F8SFA7-F1
#
_entry.id   AF-A0A1F8SFA7-F1
#
_cell.length_a   1.000
_cell.length_b   1.000
_cell.length_c   1.000
_cell.angle_alpha   90.00
_cell.angle_beta   90.00
_cell.angle_gamma   90.00
#
_symmetry.space_group_name_H-M   'P 1'
#
loop_
_entity.id
_entity.type
_entity.pdbx_description
1 polymer ?
#
loop_
_entity_poly.entity_id
_entity_poly.type
_entity_poly.pdbx_seq_one_letter_code
_entity_poly.pdbx_strand_id
1 'polypeptide(L)'
;MPPRAVRQTAADAEPDAAERADPEPLDAPASRAAATTAGSLADLPVAGLTRRRIALVIGALVAAWVILLFARQVGEASEASSRVQAMEASNAALEVEVAGLERELALIQRQAYIGQQAREYRLGTSREIPFVLADDAPPLPPDAPGMASVRLGAVVDRPTPLESWLDLLFGTADDRPE
;
A
#
# COMPACT_ATOMS: atom_id res chain seq x y z
N MET A 1 30.71 -0.20 -12.83
CA MET A 1 30.99 -1.20 -11.78
C MET A 1 29.84 -2.22 -11.82
N PRO A 2 30.11 -3.53 -11.95
CA PRO A 2 29.17 -4.52 -12.53
C PRO A 2 28.18 -5.15 -11.52
N PRO A 3 27.04 -5.74 -11.98
CA PRO A 3 26.18 -6.57 -11.13
C PRO A 3 26.70 -8.00 -10.99
N ARG A 4 26.54 -8.54 -9.77
CA ARG A 4 26.96 -9.88 -9.31
C ARG A 4 26.01 -10.96 -9.87
N ALA A 5 26.54 -11.89 -10.66
CA ALA A 5 25.85 -13.12 -11.04
C ALA A 5 26.07 -14.20 -9.98
N VAL A 6 25.00 -14.78 -9.44
CA VAL A 6 25.06 -15.97 -8.58
C VAL A 6 24.94 -17.19 -9.48
N ARG A 7 26.04 -17.95 -9.62
CA ARG A 7 26.05 -19.30 -10.19
C ARG A 7 25.63 -20.28 -9.10
N GLN A 8 24.55 -21.02 -9.33
CA GLN A 8 24.14 -22.17 -8.52
C GLN A 8 24.70 -23.43 -9.20
N THR A 9 25.74 -24.01 -8.60
CA THR A 9 26.37 -25.27 -9.05
C THR A 9 25.64 -26.47 -8.46
N ALA A 10 25.13 -27.28 -9.38
CA ALA A 10 25.13 -28.75 -9.43
C ALA A 10 25.18 -29.55 -8.12
N ALA A 11 24.14 -30.37 -7.99
CA ALA A 11 24.09 -31.58 -7.20
C ALA A 11 25.09 -32.63 -7.73
N ASP A 12 25.77 -33.30 -6.81
CA ASP A 12 26.33 -34.65 -6.99
C ASP A 12 26.57 -35.26 -5.62
N ALA A 13 25.78 -36.28 -5.28
CA ALA A 13 26.06 -37.21 -4.18
C ALA A 13 25.22 -38.48 -4.37
N GLU A 14 25.71 -39.41 -5.19
CA GLU A 14 25.44 -40.84 -4.97
C GLU A 14 26.40 -41.37 -3.90
N PRO A 15 25.94 -42.36 -3.12
CA PRO A 15 26.82 -43.47 -2.81
C PRO A 15 26.18 -44.84 -3.06
N ASP A 16 26.97 -45.64 -3.77
CA ASP A 16 27.01 -47.08 -3.93
C ASP A 16 27.00 -47.85 -2.59
N ALA A 17 26.23 -48.95 -2.51
CA ALA A 17 26.59 -50.17 -1.75
C ALA A 17 25.50 -51.27 -1.86
N ALA A 18 25.84 -52.31 -2.62
CA ALA A 18 25.65 -53.75 -2.37
C ALA A 18 24.52 -54.26 -1.45
N GLU A 19 23.70 -55.19 -1.98
CA GLU A 19 23.34 -56.42 -1.24
C GLU A 19 22.85 -57.50 -2.25
N ARG A 20 23.60 -58.59 -2.41
CA ARG A 20 23.13 -59.86 -2.96
C ARG A 20 23.00 -60.84 -1.80
N ALA A 21 21.83 -61.43 -1.59
CA ALA A 21 21.67 -62.80 -1.07
C ALA A 21 20.19 -63.23 -1.13
N ASP A 22 19.91 -64.27 -1.93
CA ASP A 22 18.75 -65.15 -1.74
C ASP A 22 19.03 -66.13 -0.58
N PRO A 23 18.00 -66.57 0.16
CA PRO A 23 17.52 -67.94 -0.07
C PRO A 23 16.00 -68.16 0.13
N GLU A 24 15.41 -69.04 -0.68
CA GLU A 24 14.17 -69.81 -0.39
C GLU A 24 14.54 -71.15 0.32
N PRO A 25 13.61 -72.03 0.78
CA PRO A 25 12.16 -71.91 1.03
C PRO A 25 11.70 -72.55 2.39
N LEU A 26 10.39 -72.42 2.73
CA LEU A 26 9.46 -73.53 3.07
C LEU A 26 8.27 -73.12 3.97
N ASP A 27 7.11 -73.66 3.55
CA ASP A 27 5.91 -74.04 4.30
C ASP A 27 4.96 -72.99 4.95
N ALA A 28 3.78 -72.90 4.33
CA ALA A 28 2.52 -72.47 4.96
C ALA A 28 1.90 -73.64 5.76
N PRO A 29 0.99 -73.39 6.73
CA PRO A 29 -0.42 -73.29 6.34
C PRO A 29 -1.27 -72.27 7.12
N ALA A 30 -2.44 -72.01 6.53
CA ALA A 30 -3.45 -71.03 6.86
C ALA A 30 -4.16 -71.17 8.22
N SER A 31 -4.58 -70.04 8.80
CA SER A 31 -5.93 -69.83 9.38
C SER A 31 -6.09 -68.34 9.72
N ARG A 32 -6.80 -67.51 8.94
CA ARG A 32 -8.25 -67.37 8.76
C ARG A 32 -8.93 -66.58 9.90
N ALA A 33 -9.62 -65.52 9.48
CA ALA A 33 -10.63 -64.68 10.17
C ALA A 33 -10.07 -63.58 11.09
N ALA A 34 -10.48 -62.32 11.05
CA ALA A 34 -11.68 -61.64 10.55
C ALA A 34 -11.39 -60.11 10.52
N ALA A 35 -12.00 -59.22 9.75
CA ALA A 35 -12.93 -59.27 8.63
C ALA A 35 -13.02 -57.84 8.03
N THR A 36 -13.35 -57.73 6.73
CA THR A 36 -14.22 -56.71 6.08
C THR A 36 -13.99 -55.23 6.46
N THR A 37 -13.56 -54.31 5.58
CA THR A 37 -14.12 -53.98 4.26
C THR A 37 -13.05 -53.29 3.40
N ALA A 38 -12.21 -54.07 2.73
CA ALA A 38 -11.71 -53.60 1.45
C ALA A 38 -12.88 -53.72 0.48
N GLY A 39 -13.53 -52.59 0.16
CA GLY A 39 -14.53 -52.55 -0.90
C GLY A 39 -13.91 -53.18 -2.14
N SER A 40 -14.38 -54.37 -2.47
CA SER A 40 -13.89 -55.18 -3.57
C SER A 40 -14.05 -54.39 -4.86
N LEU A 41 -12.93 -54.02 -5.50
CA LEU A 41 -12.92 -53.45 -6.85
C LEU A 41 -13.50 -54.43 -7.90
N ALA A 42 -13.71 -55.69 -7.52
CA ALA A 42 -14.39 -56.71 -8.31
C ALA A 42 -15.91 -56.82 -8.05
N ASP A 43 -16.42 -56.26 -6.94
CA ASP A 43 -17.87 -56.07 -6.71
C ASP A 43 -18.41 -54.75 -7.27
N LEU A 44 -17.51 -53.89 -7.75
CA LEU A 44 -17.92 -52.86 -8.71
C LEU A 44 -18.34 -53.58 -10.00
N PRO A 45 -19.40 -53.13 -10.68
CA PRO A 45 -19.87 -53.71 -11.95
C PRO A 45 -18.85 -53.46 -13.07
N VAL A 46 -17.71 -54.16 -13.02
CA VAL A 46 -16.53 -53.98 -13.88
C VAL A 46 -16.55 -54.96 -15.07
N ALA A 47 -17.58 -55.82 -15.17
CA ALA A 47 -17.89 -56.58 -16.39
C ALA A 47 -18.65 -55.76 -17.46
N GLY A 48 -18.57 -54.41 -17.40
CA GLY A 48 -19.33 -53.52 -18.29
C GLY A 48 -18.70 -52.13 -18.49
N LEU A 49 -17.37 -51.98 -18.40
CA LEU A 49 -16.73 -50.79 -18.98
C LEU A 49 -16.80 -50.89 -20.51
N THR A 50 -17.95 -50.53 -21.06
CA THR A 50 -18.07 -50.22 -22.49
C THR A 50 -17.01 -49.17 -22.82
N ARG A 51 -16.36 -49.27 -23.99
CA ARG A 51 -15.40 -48.25 -24.49
C ARG A 51 -15.92 -46.82 -24.32
N ARG A 52 -17.25 -46.67 -24.37
CA ARG A 52 -18.00 -45.43 -24.11
C ARG A 52 -17.82 -44.84 -22.70
N ARG A 53 -17.79 -45.66 -21.64
CA ARG A 53 -17.57 -45.17 -20.27
C ARG A 53 -16.11 -44.72 -20.04
N ILE A 54 -15.15 -45.45 -20.61
CA ILE A 54 -13.73 -45.04 -20.57
C ILE A 54 -13.52 -43.72 -21.30
N ALA A 55 -14.12 -43.57 -22.50
CA ALA A 55 -14.06 -42.33 -23.26
C ALA A 55 -14.63 -41.13 -22.49
N LEU A 56 -15.70 -41.33 -21.70
CA LEU A 56 -16.25 -40.27 -20.85
C LEU A 56 -15.28 -39.87 -19.73
N VAL A 57 -14.63 -40.84 -19.06
CA VAL A 57 -13.65 -40.54 -18.01
C VAL A 57 -12.44 -39.81 -18.56
N ILE A 58 -11.89 -40.27 -19.69
CA ILE A 58 -10.77 -39.60 -20.35
C ILE A 58 -11.19 -38.19 -20.81
N GLY A 59 -12.37 -38.04 -21.40
CA GLY A 59 -12.90 -36.74 -21.81
C GLY A 59 -13.06 -35.77 -20.64
N ALA A 60 -13.56 -36.25 -19.50
CA ALA A 60 -13.67 -35.45 -18.27
C ALA A 60 -12.29 -35.06 -17.73
N LEU A 61 -11.32 -35.97 -17.74
CA LEU A 61 -9.95 -35.69 -17.32
C LEU A 61 -9.29 -34.61 -18.21
N VAL A 62 -9.44 -34.73 -19.54
CA VAL A 62 -8.93 -33.75 -20.50
C VAL A 62 -9.62 -32.40 -20.31
N ALA A 63 -10.94 -32.37 -20.13
CA ALA A 63 -11.66 -31.13 -19.87
C ALA A 63 -11.18 -30.46 -18.58
N ALA A 64 -11.02 -31.23 -17.49
CA ALA A 64 -10.48 -30.73 -16.24
C ALA A 64 -9.04 -30.21 -16.40
N TRP A 65 -8.20 -30.91 -17.16
CA TRP A 65 -6.84 -30.47 -17.47
C TRP A 65 -6.82 -29.16 -18.24
N VAL A 66 -7.68 -29.01 -19.27
CA VAL A 66 -7.79 -27.79 -20.05
C VAL A 66 -8.23 -26.62 -19.16
N ILE A 67 -9.24 -26.82 -18.31
CA ILE A 67 -9.69 -25.81 -17.34
C ILE A 67 -8.53 -25.38 -16.44
N LEU A 68 -7.73 -26.33 -15.93
CA LEU A 68 -6.57 -26.03 -15.08
C LEU A 68 -5.51 -25.18 -15.81
N LEU A 69 -5.21 -25.50 -17.08
CA LEU A 69 -4.28 -24.72 -17.89
C LEU A 69 -4.78 -23.30 -18.13
N PHE A 70 -6.06 -23.14 -18.48
CA PHE A 70 -6.66 -21.82 -18.67
C PHE A 70 -6.65 -21.00 -17.38
N ALA A 71 -6.98 -21.61 -16.24
CA ALA A 71 -6.91 -20.92 -14.94
C ALA A 71 -5.50 -20.42 -14.65
N ARG A 72 -4.48 -21.24 -14.92
CA ARG A 72 -3.07 -20.85 -14.75
C ARG A 72 -2.67 -19.71 -15.69
N GLN A 73 -2.99 -19.82 -16.97
CA GLN A 73 -2.63 -18.83 -17.98
C GLN A 73 -3.32 -17.47 -17.75
N VAL A 74 -4.59 -17.49 -17.34
CA VAL A 74 -5.33 -16.27 -16.95
C VAL A 74 -4.75 -15.66 -15.67
N GLY A 75 -4.30 -16.48 -14.71
CA GLY A 75 -3.59 -16.01 -13.52
C GLY A 75 -2.30 -15.28 -13.86
N GLU A 76 -1.43 -15.89 -14.68
CA GLU A 76 -0.16 -15.30 -15.11
C GLU A 76 -0.38 -13.99 -15.90
N ALA A 77 -1.38 -13.95 -16.79
CA ALA A 77 -1.73 -12.74 -17.53
C ALA A 77 -2.29 -11.62 -16.63
N SER A 78 -3.09 -11.98 -15.62
CA SER A 78 -3.66 -11.03 -14.66
C SER A 78 -2.58 -10.44 -13.76
N GLU A 79 -1.61 -11.25 -13.31
CA GLU A 79 -0.46 -10.78 -12.55
C GLU A 79 0.47 -9.87 -13.36
N ALA A 80 0.63 -10.13 -14.66
CA ALA A 80 1.42 -9.26 -15.53
C ALA A 80 0.73 -7.90 -15.70
N SER A 81 -0.59 -7.88 -15.92
CA SER A 81 -1.36 -6.65 -16.06
C SER A 81 -1.39 -5.84 -14.75
N SER A 82 -1.58 -6.50 -13.60
CA SER A 82 -1.60 -5.80 -12.31
C SER A 82 -0.25 -5.17 -11.98
N ARG A 83 0.87 -5.80 -12.37
CA ARG A 83 2.21 -5.23 -12.23
C ARG A 83 2.41 -3.96 -13.06
N VAL A 84 1.94 -3.96 -14.31
CA VAL A 84 2.02 -2.77 -15.17
C VAL A 84 1.19 -1.62 -14.59
N GLN A 85 -0.05 -1.89 -14.18
CA GLN A 85 -0.92 -0.89 -13.56
C GLN A 85 -0.31 -0.33 -12.26
N ALA A 86 0.32 -1.18 -11.45
CA ALA A 86 1.00 -0.73 -10.23
C ALA A 86 2.20 0.18 -10.55
N MET A 87 2.98 -0.14 -11.59
CA MET A 87 4.09 0.71 -12.03
C MET A 87 3.60 2.06 -12.55
N GLU A 88 2.56 2.08 -13.37
CA GLU A 88 1.94 3.32 -13.88
C GLU A 88 1.42 4.20 -12.72
N ALA A 89 0.73 3.61 -11.75
CA ALA A 89 0.26 4.32 -10.57
C ALA A 89 1.42 4.91 -9.74
N SER A 90 2.50 4.16 -9.57
CA SER A 90 3.70 4.63 -8.86
C SER A 90 4.39 5.78 -9.59
N ASN A 91 4.50 5.71 -10.92
CA ASN A 91 5.09 6.78 -11.72
C ASN A 91 4.25 8.06 -11.64
N ALA A 92 2.92 7.95 -11.75
CA ALA A 92 2.02 9.09 -11.59
C ALA A 92 2.15 9.75 -10.21
N ALA A 93 2.30 8.95 -9.15
CA ALA A 93 2.53 9.48 -7.80
C ALA A 93 3.87 10.23 -7.69
N LEU A 94 4.94 9.66 -8.26
CA LEU A 94 6.27 10.30 -8.29
C LEU A 94 6.26 11.61 -9.09
N GLU A 95 5.56 11.67 -10.21
CA GLU A 95 5.42 12.90 -11.00
C GLU A 95 4.76 14.03 -10.20
N VAL A 96 3.71 13.71 -9.43
CA VAL A 96 3.04 14.68 -8.55
C VAL A 96 3.98 15.17 -7.45
N GLU A 97 4.77 14.27 -6.85
CA GLU A 97 5.76 14.61 -5.83
C GLU A 97 6.86 15.52 -6.39
N VAL A 98 7.46 15.15 -7.52
CA VAL A 98 8.48 15.96 -8.21
C VAL A 98 7.94 17.34 -8.53
N ALA A 99 6.74 17.44 -9.12
CA ALA A 99 6.12 18.73 -9.40
C ALA A 99 5.86 19.56 -8.14
N GLY A 100 5.56 18.91 -7.00
CA GLY A 100 5.45 19.54 -5.69
C GLY A 100 6.78 20.13 -5.20
N LEU A 101 7.83 19.30 -5.22
CA LEU A 101 9.17 19.68 -4.80
C LEU A 101 9.76 20.78 -5.67
N GLU A 102 9.52 20.75 -6.99
CA GLU A 102 9.95 21.81 -7.91
C GLU A 102 9.29 23.15 -7.58
N ARG A 103 8.00 23.15 -7.25
CA ARG A 103 7.29 24.37 -6.81
C ARG A 103 7.86 24.91 -5.50
N GLU A 104 8.16 24.03 -4.54
CA GLU A 104 8.74 24.41 -3.26
C GLU A 104 10.16 24.97 -3.43
N LEU A 105 10.99 24.29 -4.20
CA LEU A 105 12.33 24.75 -4.56
C LEU A 105 12.28 26.12 -5.26
N ALA A 106 11.34 26.32 -6.17
CA ALA A 106 11.10 27.61 -6.81
C ALA A 106 10.59 28.70 -5.86
N LEU A 107 10.02 28.36 -4.70
CA LEU A 107 9.67 29.32 -3.64
C LEU A 107 10.88 29.65 -2.77
N ILE A 108 11.63 28.63 -2.35
CA ILE A 108 12.82 28.78 -1.50
C ILE A 108 13.93 29.55 -2.22
N GLN A 109 14.12 29.32 -3.53
CA GLN A 109 15.12 30.03 -4.32
C GLN A 109 14.78 31.51 -4.57
N ARG A 110 13.57 31.97 -4.24
CA ARG A 110 13.22 33.39 -4.42
C ARG A 110 14.09 34.24 -3.52
N GLN A 111 14.67 35.29 -4.10
CA GLN A 111 15.52 36.25 -3.37
C GLN A 111 14.81 36.85 -2.14
N ALA A 112 13.49 37.03 -2.19
CA ALA A 112 12.70 37.49 -1.06
C ALA A 112 12.73 36.51 0.13
N TYR A 113 12.63 35.20 -0.14
CA TYR A 113 12.71 34.15 0.87
C TYR A 113 14.13 34.06 1.45
N ILE A 114 15.15 34.05 0.59
CA ILE A 114 16.56 34.05 0.99
C ILE A 114 16.86 35.26 1.88
N GLY A 115 16.41 36.46 1.48
CA GLY A 115 16.58 37.67 2.27
C GLY A 115 15.85 37.60 3.62
N GLN A 116 14.68 36.95 3.70
CA GLN A 116 13.99 36.72 4.96
C GLN A 116 14.79 35.79 5.87
N GLN A 117 15.27 34.65 5.36
CA GLN A 117 16.07 33.71 6.13
C GLN A 117 17.42 34.32 6.56
N ALA A 118 18.05 35.12 5.71
CA ALA A 118 19.28 35.83 6.04
C ALA A 118 19.12 36.78 7.24
N ARG A 119 17.95 37.42 7.39
CA ARG A 119 17.66 38.30 8.55
C ARG A 119 17.62 37.55 9.88
N GLU A 120 17.22 36.28 9.90
CA GLU A 120 17.29 35.44 11.12
C GLU A 120 18.74 35.29 11.60
N TYR A 121 19.69 35.29 10.67
CA TYR A 121 21.13 35.28 10.95
C TYR A 121 21.75 36.68 11.05
N ARG A 122 20.94 37.75 11.15
CA ARG A 122 21.38 39.16 11.15
C ARG A 122 22.15 39.58 9.89
N LEU A 123 21.97 38.85 8.79
CA LEU A 123 22.51 39.18 7.47
C LEU A 123 21.45 39.96 6.68
N GLY A 124 21.31 41.25 7.01
CA GLY A 124 20.41 42.18 6.32
C GLY A 124 21.09 42.97 5.20
N THR A 125 20.33 43.84 4.53
CA THR A 125 20.93 44.79 3.58
C THR A 125 21.59 45.95 4.33
N SER A 126 22.55 46.65 3.71
CA SER A 126 23.24 47.80 4.34
C SER A 126 22.32 48.97 4.70
N ARG A 127 21.07 48.99 4.20
CA ARG A 127 20.07 50.02 4.49
C ARG A 127 18.99 49.58 5.47
N GLU A 128 19.09 48.35 5.97
CA GLU A 128 18.09 47.76 6.84
C GLU A 128 18.35 48.12 8.30
N ILE A 129 17.30 48.57 9.00
CA ILE A 129 17.36 48.89 10.43
C ILE A 129 16.68 47.73 11.17
N PRO A 130 17.41 46.92 11.95
CA PRO A 130 16.80 45.86 12.75
C PRO A 130 15.82 46.47 13.75
N PHE A 131 14.57 46.02 13.74
CA PHE A 131 13.60 46.35 14.77
C PHE A 131 13.48 45.16 15.72
N VAL A 132 13.54 45.42 17.02
CA VAL A 132 13.29 44.44 18.07
C VAL A 132 12.36 45.14 19.06
N LEU A 133 11.30 44.46 19.50
CA LEU A 133 10.50 44.98 20.60
C LEU A 133 11.36 44.99 21.85
N ALA A 134 11.29 46.08 22.62
CA ALA A 134 11.94 46.13 23.93
C ALA A 134 11.36 45.03 24.84
N ASP A 135 12.17 44.51 25.76
CA ASP A 135 11.75 43.43 26.67
C ASP A 135 10.56 43.84 27.56
N ASP A 136 10.36 45.14 27.76
CA ASP A 136 9.26 45.76 28.51
C ASP A 136 8.11 46.27 27.62
N ALA A 137 8.11 45.91 26.32
CA ALA A 137 7.06 46.33 25.41
C ALA A 137 5.68 45.78 25.87
N PRO A 138 4.63 46.63 25.87
CA PRO A 138 3.28 46.18 26.18
C PRO A 138 2.84 45.02 25.27
N PRO A 139 2.04 44.06 25.79
CA PRO A 139 1.50 43.00 24.96
C PRO A 139 0.64 43.58 23.83
N LEU A 140 0.77 43.02 22.63
CA LEU A 140 -0.06 43.40 21.49
C LEU A 140 -1.53 43.11 21.80
N PRO A 141 -2.46 44.00 21.41
CA PRO A 141 -3.88 43.77 21.61
C PRO A 141 -4.35 42.56 20.78
N PRO A 142 -5.38 41.83 21.21
CA PRO A 142 -5.80 40.56 20.62
C PRO A 142 -6.28 40.67 19.17
N ASP A 143 -6.66 41.88 18.74
CA ASP A 143 -7.11 42.26 17.41
C ASP A 143 -6.01 42.90 16.55
N ALA A 144 -4.75 42.92 17.01
CA ALA A 144 -3.65 43.52 16.27
C ALA A 144 -3.49 42.87 14.87
N PRO A 145 -3.31 43.69 13.82
CA PRO A 145 -3.19 43.19 12.46
C PRO A 145 -1.95 42.29 12.31
N GLY A 146 -2.13 41.11 11.73
CA GLY A 146 -1.03 40.15 11.50
C GLY A 146 -0.81 39.11 12.60
N MET A 147 -1.54 39.19 13.72
CA MET A 147 -1.55 38.14 14.74
C MET A 147 -2.07 36.81 14.18
N ALA A 148 -1.49 35.69 14.64
CA ALA A 148 -1.93 34.34 14.25
C ALA A 148 -3.41 34.08 14.61
N SER A 149 -3.90 34.70 15.69
CA SER A 149 -5.31 34.70 16.09
C SER A 149 -6.23 35.26 15.01
N VAL A 150 -5.82 36.30 14.29
CA VAL A 150 -6.63 36.90 13.21
C VAL A 150 -6.52 36.11 11.91
N ARG A 151 -5.42 35.38 11.69
CA ARG A 151 -5.16 34.64 10.44
C ARG A 151 -5.69 33.20 10.41
N LEU A 152 -5.86 32.57 11.56
CA LEU A 152 -6.33 31.17 11.68
C LEU A 152 -7.69 31.12 12.36
N GLY A 153 -8.74 31.52 11.63
CA GLY A 153 -10.12 31.12 11.94
C GLY A 153 -10.61 31.35 13.36
N ALA A 154 -10.01 32.25 14.15
CA ALA A 154 -10.54 32.58 15.45
C ALA A 154 -11.93 33.18 15.23
N VAL A 155 -12.93 32.56 15.85
CA VAL A 155 -14.27 33.10 15.96
C VAL A 155 -14.14 34.32 16.86
N VAL A 156 -13.79 35.46 16.25
CA VAL A 156 -14.04 36.75 16.86
C VAL A 156 -15.55 36.86 16.88
N ASP A 157 -16.13 36.98 18.07
CA ASP A 157 -17.53 37.32 18.26
C ASP A 157 -17.71 38.73 17.69
N ARG A 158 -17.90 38.80 16.37
CA ARG A 158 -18.17 40.04 15.66
C ARG A 158 -19.68 40.18 15.64
N PRO A 159 -20.21 41.37 15.98
CA PRO A 159 -21.62 41.63 15.81
C PRO A 159 -21.99 41.30 14.36
N THR A 160 -23.09 40.57 14.21
CA THR A 160 -23.63 40.27 12.90
C THR A 160 -23.87 41.58 12.14
N PRO A 161 -23.82 41.58 10.80
CA PRO A 161 -24.11 42.79 10.02
C PRO A 161 -25.46 43.40 10.41
N LEU A 162 -26.44 42.58 10.79
CA LEU A 162 -27.75 43.03 11.27
C LEU A 162 -27.66 43.75 12.63
N GLU A 163 -26.95 43.19 13.60
CA GLU A 163 -26.73 43.84 14.91
C GLU A 163 -26.00 45.18 14.77
N SER A 164 -25.00 45.25 13.90
CA SER A 164 -24.31 46.51 13.59
C SER A 164 -25.25 47.56 12.98
N TRP A 165 -26.19 47.13 12.13
CA TRP A 165 -27.19 48.02 11.55
C TRP A 165 -28.26 48.46 12.57
N LEU A 166 -28.66 47.55 13.46
CA LEU A 166 -29.63 47.85 14.52
C LEU A 166 -29.04 48.81 15.54
N ASP A 167 -27.80 48.61 15.98
CA ASP A 167 -27.10 49.55 16.86
C ASP A 167 -26.96 50.93 16.21
N LEU A 168 -26.67 50.98 14.90
CA LEU A 168 -26.55 52.25 14.19
C LEU A 168 -27.89 52.99 14.05
N LEU A 169 -28.99 52.26 13.86
CA LEU A 169 -30.33 52.84 13.67
C LEU A 169 -31.04 53.16 14.99
N PHE A 170 -30.77 52.41 16.05
CA PHE A 170 -31.53 52.47 17.30
C PHE A 170 -30.67 52.80 18.54
N GLY A 171 -29.35 52.89 18.39
CA GLY A 171 -28.41 53.08 19.49
C GLY A 171 -28.15 51.80 20.28
N THR A 172 -27.00 51.73 20.94
CA THR A 172 -26.62 50.60 21.79
C THR A 172 -27.59 50.49 22.97
N ALA A 173 -28.16 49.30 23.21
CA ALA A 173 -29.16 49.06 24.26
C ALA A 173 -28.68 49.40 25.70
N ASP A 174 -27.37 49.59 25.89
CA ASP A 174 -26.73 49.94 27.15
C ASP A 174 -26.76 51.44 27.51
N ASP A 175 -27.17 52.34 26.60
CA ASP A 175 -27.17 53.79 26.85
C ASP A 175 -28.54 54.32 27.33
N ARG A 176 -29.28 53.53 28.13
CA ARG A 176 -30.48 54.02 28.82
C ARG A 176 -30.08 54.57 30.20
N PRO A 177 -30.20 55.89 30.45
CA PRO A 177 -30.12 56.41 31.81
C PRO A 177 -31.38 56.00 32.59
N GLU A 178 -31.18 55.45 33.80
CA GLU A 178 -32.24 55.35 34.82
C GLU A 178 -32.59 56.72 35.42
#